data_AF-A0A062GQL2-F1
#
_entry.id   AF-A0A062GQL2-F1
#
_cell.length_a   1.000
_cell.length_b   1.000
_cell.length_c   1.000
_cell.angle_alpha   90.00
_cell.angle_beta   90.00
_cell.angle_gamma   90.00
#
_symmetry.space_group_name_H-M   'P 1'
#
loop_
_entity.id
_entity.type
_entity.pdbx_description
1 polymer ?
#
loop_
_entity_poly.entity_id
_entity_poly.type
_entity_poly.pdbx_seq_one_letter_code
_entity_poly.pdbx_strand_id
1 'polypeptide(L)'
;MGALQGIRVLDLSRVLAGPWCGQILADLGAEVIKIERPRVGDDTRMWGPPWMPDQDGNMTRESGYFQCTNRNKYSVAVDITTPEGQALIYEIAKTADVVIENYKTGSLAKYGLDYASLSELNPNIIYCSITGFGQDGPRAEEPGYDFIIQGVSGLMSITGEPDDVVGGGAQKVGVAVVDIQTGLYSTIAIQAALIARSHTGRGQYIDMSLLDVQVAALANQGMNYLASGKAPQRMGNQHPSIVPYQTFKAKDKEFIIACGNDKQFKDLCIGIGYSELLENEKFVRNQDRVKYRDELIPLLSEHFLQKTAKEWVEMIHALKVPVGVINSIEEALAEPQIVHRNLVVNIPHRLNENFQTIGSPIKLSDTPVEYHHAPPELGEHTAQILSRFKTAEELATLKEKGIIDGKIA
;
A
#
# COMPACT_ATOMS: atom_id res chain seq x y z
N MET A 1 -3.31 -23.59 5.96
CA MET A 1 -4.19 -23.63 4.77
C MET A 1 -4.77 -22.24 4.62
N GLY A 2 -4.34 -21.50 3.60
CA GLY A 2 -4.72 -20.10 3.41
C GLY A 2 -6.13 -19.92 2.84
N ALA A 3 -6.72 -18.74 3.04
CA ALA A 3 -8.07 -18.41 2.57
C ALA A 3 -8.23 -18.49 1.04
N LEU A 4 -7.14 -18.27 0.29
CA LEU A 4 -7.08 -18.33 -1.17
C LEU A 4 -6.30 -19.57 -1.66
N GLN A 5 -6.17 -20.60 -0.83
CA GLN A 5 -5.53 -21.83 -1.25
C GLN A 5 -6.24 -22.43 -2.47
N GLY A 6 -5.45 -22.81 -3.49
CA GLY A 6 -5.96 -23.32 -4.76
C GLY A 6 -6.19 -22.25 -5.83
N ILE A 7 -6.08 -20.97 -5.48
CA ILE A 7 -6.12 -19.87 -6.46
C ILE A 7 -4.71 -19.66 -7.04
N ARG A 8 -4.60 -19.65 -8.37
CA ARG A 8 -3.36 -19.32 -9.08
C ARG A 8 -3.43 -17.92 -9.69
N VAL A 9 -2.42 -17.09 -9.43
CA VAL A 9 -2.33 -15.72 -9.93
C VAL A 9 -1.12 -15.60 -10.86
N LEU A 10 -1.36 -15.14 -12.08
CA LEU A 10 -0.32 -14.68 -13.01
C LEU A 10 -0.10 -13.18 -12.78
N ASP A 11 1.01 -12.83 -12.14
CA ASP A 11 1.38 -11.44 -11.83
C ASP A 11 2.38 -10.93 -12.88
N LEU A 12 1.87 -10.16 -13.85
CA LEU A 12 2.67 -9.45 -14.85
C LEU A 12 3.08 -8.05 -14.37
N SER A 13 2.64 -7.67 -13.17
CA SER A 13 2.74 -6.29 -12.71
C SER A 13 4.14 -5.92 -12.21
N ARG A 14 4.40 -4.62 -12.18
CA ARG A 14 5.67 -4.00 -11.83
C ARG A 14 5.49 -2.84 -10.84
N VAL A 15 6.59 -2.37 -10.27
CA VAL A 15 6.60 -1.20 -9.38
C VAL A 15 5.92 -1.47 -8.04
N LEU A 16 4.67 -1.02 -7.82
CA LEU A 16 4.07 -1.08 -6.48
C LEU A 16 2.59 -1.49 -6.43
N ALA A 17 1.65 -0.80 -7.08
CA ALA A 17 0.22 -1.09 -6.91
C ALA A 17 -0.17 -2.56 -7.22
N GLY A 18 0.23 -3.05 -8.40
CA GLY A 18 0.04 -4.45 -8.79
C GLY A 18 0.82 -5.43 -7.92
N PRO A 19 2.14 -5.21 -7.69
CA PRO A 19 2.90 -6.08 -6.81
C PRO A 19 2.33 -6.16 -5.39
N TRP A 20 1.78 -5.05 -4.86
CA TRP A 20 1.19 -4.97 -3.53
C TRP A 20 -0.07 -5.83 -3.45
N CYS A 21 -0.93 -5.73 -4.47
CA CYS A 21 -2.08 -6.62 -4.63
C CYS A 21 -1.65 -8.10 -4.69
N GLY A 22 -0.70 -8.43 -5.57
CA GLY A 22 -0.17 -9.79 -5.70
C GLY A 22 0.39 -10.34 -4.38
N GLN A 23 1.10 -9.53 -3.61
CA GLN A 23 1.64 -9.95 -2.31
C GLN A 23 0.53 -10.25 -1.30
N ILE A 24 -0.54 -9.44 -1.25
CA ILE A 24 -1.67 -9.69 -0.35
C ILE A 24 -2.36 -11.01 -0.73
N LEU A 25 -2.56 -11.28 -2.01
CA LEU A 25 -3.14 -12.55 -2.46
C LEU A 25 -2.23 -13.75 -2.08
N ALA A 26 -0.91 -13.59 -2.22
CA ALA A 26 0.07 -14.61 -1.83
C ALA A 26 0.05 -14.86 -0.30
N ASP A 27 0.02 -13.80 0.51
CA ASP A 27 -0.11 -13.88 1.97
C ASP A 27 -1.40 -14.58 2.41
N LEU A 28 -2.46 -14.47 1.61
CA LEU A 28 -3.74 -15.16 1.84
C LEU A 28 -3.74 -16.59 1.29
N GLY A 29 -2.65 -17.08 0.71
CA GLY A 29 -2.45 -18.47 0.29
C GLY A 29 -2.59 -18.76 -1.20
N ALA A 30 -2.71 -17.74 -2.06
CA ALA A 30 -2.70 -17.94 -3.50
C ALA A 30 -1.30 -18.28 -4.02
N GLU A 31 -1.22 -19.12 -5.06
CA GLU A 31 0.05 -19.34 -5.80
C GLU A 31 0.27 -18.17 -6.76
N VAL A 32 1.13 -17.22 -6.37
CA VAL A 32 1.40 -16.02 -7.17
C VAL A 32 2.69 -16.18 -7.94
N ILE A 33 2.58 -16.26 -9.27
CA ILE A 33 3.69 -16.41 -10.21
C ILE A 33 3.97 -15.03 -10.81
N LYS A 34 5.07 -14.40 -10.36
CA LYS A 34 5.51 -13.11 -10.87
C LYS A 34 6.39 -13.30 -12.10
N ILE A 35 5.93 -12.77 -13.23
CA ILE A 35 6.69 -12.75 -14.47
C ILE A 35 7.59 -11.52 -14.49
N GLU A 36 8.86 -11.76 -14.77
CA GLU A 36 9.90 -10.73 -14.73
C GLU A 36 10.75 -10.75 -15.99
N ARG A 37 11.33 -9.60 -16.35
CA ARG A 37 12.24 -9.51 -17.49
C ARG A 37 13.54 -10.26 -17.17
N PRO A 38 14.06 -11.12 -18.07
CA PRO A 38 15.38 -11.72 -17.94
C PRO A 38 16.46 -10.68 -17.61
N ARG A 39 17.39 -11.04 -16.71
CA ARG A 39 18.54 -10.23 -16.24
C ARG A 39 18.23 -8.95 -15.44
N VAL A 40 17.09 -8.31 -15.67
CA VAL A 40 16.76 -6.99 -15.08
C VAL A 40 15.64 -7.07 -14.06
N GLY A 41 14.62 -7.86 -14.34
CA GLY A 41 13.44 -8.02 -13.51
C GLY A 41 12.51 -6.80 -13.46
N ASP A 42 11.78 -6.71 -12.35
CA ASP A 42 11.03 -5.51 -11.95
C ASP A 42 11.97 -4.30 -11.78
N ASP A 43 11.50 -3.10 -12.09
CA ASP A 43 12.32 -1.88 -11.96
C ASP A 43 12.74 -1.64 -10.51
N THR A 44 11.88 -2.02 -9.56
CA THR A 44 12.12 -1.81 -8.13
C THR A 44 13.32 -2.59 -7.63
N ARG A 45 13.73 -3.68 -8.29
CA ARG A 45 15.00 -4.39 -7.96
C ARG A 45 16.21 -3.48 -8.02
N MET A 46 16.17 -2.43 -8.85
CA MET A 46 17.27 -1.47 -9.01
C MET A 46 17.08 -0.19 -8.18
N TRP A 47 15.98 -0.04 -7.43
CA TRP A 47 15.69 1.15 -6.63
C TRP A 47 16.30 1.06 -5.22
N GLY A 48 17.63 1.02 -5.17
CA GLY A 48 18.42 1.18 -3.95
C GLY A 48 19.38 2.37 -4.07
N PRO A 49 20.09 2.75 -2.98
CA PRO A 49 19.99 2.20 -1.63
C PRO A 49 18.63 2.51 -0.92
N PRO A 50 18.28 1.80 0.16
CA PRO A 50 19.08 0.77 0.85
C PRO A 50 19.03 -0.60 0.14
N TRP A 51 20.14 -1.32 0.25
CA TRP A 51 20.29 -2.70 -0.21
C TRP A 51 20.26 -3.65 0.99
N MET A 52 19.70 -4.84 0.83
CA MET A 52 19.68 -5.85 1.89
C MET A 52 21.11 -6.36 2.15
N PRO A 53 21.58 -6.47 3.41
CA PRO A 53 22.80 -7.20 3.72
C PRO A 53 22.64 -8.70 3.49
N ASP A 54 23.70 -9.37 3.06
CA ASP A 54 23.81 -10.83 3.12
C ASP A 54 24.16 -11.30 4.54
N GLN A 55 24.30 -12.61 4.71
CA GLN A 55 24.67 -13.26 5.97
C GLN A 55 26.01 -12.79 6.56
N ASP A 56 26.94 -12.32 5.71
CA ASP A 56 28.26 -11.82 6.10
C ASP A 56 28.27 -10.29 6.30
N GLY A 57 27.12 -9.63 6.12
CA GLY A 57 26.95 -8.19 6.27
C GLY A 57 27.30 -7.37 5.03
N ASN A 58 27.62 -8.01 3.90
CA ASN A 58 27.89 -7.29 2.64
C ASN A 58 26.57 -6.87 1.98
N MET A 59 26.53 -5.68 1.40
CA MET A 59 25.33 -5.21 0.70
C MET A 59 25.10 -6.00 -0.60
N THR A 60 23.94 -6.65 -0.69
CA THR A 60 23.50 -7.35 -1.91
C THR A 60 22.97 -6.35 -2.95
N ARG A 61 22.30 -6.86 -4.00
CA ARG A 61 21.54 -6.05 -4.96
C ARG A 61 20.02 -6.17 -4.76
N GLU A 62 19.57 -6.79 -3.68
CA GLU A 62 18.15 -6.85 -3.34
C GLU A 62 17.74 -5.52 -2.67
N SER A 63 16.89 -4.75 -3.33
CA SER A 63 16.42 -3.46 -2.81
C SER A 63 15.32 -3.63 -1.77
N GLY A 64 15.31 -2.75 -0.76
CA GLY A 64 14.19 -2.69 0.18
C GLY A 64 12.84 -2.45 -0.50
N TYR A 65 12.85 -1.75 -1.65
CA TYR A 65 11.64 -1.44 -2.43
C TYR A 65 11.04 -2.69 -3.08
N PHE A 66 11.85 -3.55 -3.70
CA PHE A 66 11.36 -4.82 -4.23
C PHE A 66 10.88 -5.74 -3.11
N GLN A 67 11.63 -5.78 -2.01
CA GLN A 67 11.38 -6.68 -0.89
C GLN A 67 10.10 -6.37 -0.10
N CYS A 68 9.60 -5.13 -0.12
CA CYS A 68 8.39 -4.78 0.62
C CYS A 68 7.09 -5.34 0.01
N THR A 69 7.14 -5.81 -1.25
CA THR A 69 5.94 -6.10 -2.04
C THR A 69 6.00 -7.40 -2.86
N ASN A 70 6.92 -8.33 -2.55
CA ASN A 70 7.08 -9.58 -3.31
C ASN A 70 7.32 -10.84 -2.46
N ARG A 71 7.11 -10.82 -1.14
CA ARG A 71 7.16 -12.07 -0.34
C ARG A 71 6.07 -13.05 -0.80
N ASN A 72 6.27 -14.34 -0.52
CA ASN A 72 5.37 -15.44 -0.91
C ASN A 72 5.17 -15.64 -2.42
N LYS A 73 5.86 -14.89 -3.29
CA LYS A 73 5.74 -15.02 -4.76
C LYS A 73 6.81 -15.92 -5.34
N TYR A 74 6.48 -16.53 -6.48
CA TYR A 74 7.42 -17.26 -7.33
C TYR A 74 7.90 -16.36 -8.47
N SER A 75 9.18 -15.94 -8.46
CA SER A 75 9.79 -15.21 -9.58
C SER A 75 10.13 -16.12 -10.76
N VAL A 76 9.60 -15.80 -11.93
CA VAL A 76 9.85 -16.49 -13.21
C VAL A 76 10.31 -15.46 -14.24
N ALA A 77 11.53 -15.61 -14.74
CA ALA A 77 12.12 -14.67 -15.68
C ALA A 77 11.86 -15.12 -17.13
N VAL A 78 10.99 -14.39 -17.85
CA VAL A 78 10.56 -14.70 -19.23
C VAL A 78 10.46 -13.42 -20.05
N ASP A 79 11.03 -13.42 -21.25
CA ASP A 79 10.92 -12.34 -22.21
C ASP A 79 9.62 -12.42 -23.02
N ILE A 80 8.59 -11.72 -22.53
CA ILE A 80 7.27 -11.62 -23.16
C ILE A 80 7.28 -10.90 -24.53
N THR A 81 8.40 -10.29 -24.93
CA THR A 81 8.50 -9.61 -26.23
C THR A 81 8.76 -10.59 -27.37
N THR A 82 9.12 -11.85 -27.05
CA THR A 82 9.34 -12.92 -28.02
C THR A 82 8.09 -13.81 -28.15
N PRO A 83 7.78 -14.37 -29.34
CA PRO A 83 6.70 -15.33 -29.49
C PRO A 83 6.84 -16.56 -28.58
N GLU A 84 8.06 -17.06 -28.39
CA GLU A 84 8.33 -18.17 -27.47
C GLU A 84 8.03 -17.82 -26.01
N GLY A 85 8.38 -16.60 -25.58
CA GLY A 85 8.05 -16.13 -24.24
C GLY A 85 6.55 -15.96 -24.04
N GLN A 86 5.83 -15.40 -25.02
CA GLN A 86 4.36 -15.30 -25.01
C GLN A 86 3.72 -16.68 -24.89
N ALA A 87 4.21 -17.67 -25.63
CA ALA A 87 3.71 -19.04 -25.54
C ALA A 87 3.84 -19.62 -24.13
N LEU A 88 4.93 -19.34 -23.41
CA LEU A 88 5.08 -19.74 -22.00
C LEU A 88 4.05 -19.07 -21.10
N ILE A 89 3.78 -17.77 -21.30
CA ILE A 89 2.77 -17.06 -20.52
C ILE A 89 1.37 -17.59 -20.78
N TYR A 90 1.06 -17.97 -22.03
CA TYR A 90 -0.22 -18.62 -22.36
C TYR A 90 -0.40 -19.95 -21.62
N GLU A 91 0.65 -20.79 -21.51
CA GLU A 91 0.55 -22.04 -20.74
C GLU A 91 0.21 -21.79 -19.27
N ILE A 92 0.77 -20.73 -18.68
CA ILE A 92 0.43 -20.34 -17.30
C ILE A 92 -1.02 -19.82 -17.24
N ALA A 93 -1.40 -18.92 -18.15
CA ALA A 93 -2.72 -18.27 -18.18
C ALA A 93 -3.89 -19.26 -18.37
N LYS A 94 -3.69 -20.38 -19.11
CA LYS A 94 -4.67 -21.47 -19.23
C LYS A 94 -5.12 -22.05 -17.88
N THR A 95 -4.25 -21.98 -16.88
CA THR A 95 -4.47 -22.57 -15.55
C THR A 95 -4.55 -21.52 -14.44
N ALA A 96 -4.44 -20.24 -14.79
CA ALA A 96 -4.55 -19.16 -13.83
C ALA A 96 -6.03 -18.86 -13.53
N ASP A 97 -6.30 -18.43 -12.31
CA ASP A 97 -7.59 -17.89 -11.90
C ASP A 97 -7.64 -16.38 -12.07
N VAL A 98 -6.49 -15.73 -11.86
CA VAL A 98 -6.35 -14.28 -11.87
C VAL A 98 -5.13 -13.89 -12.70
N VAL A 99 -5.27 -12.84 -13.51
CA VAL A 99 -4.14 -12.09 -14.09
C VAL A 99 -4.13 -10.70 -13.47
N ILE A 100 -2.95 -10.24 -13.05
CA ILE A 100 -2.73 -8.86 -12.60
C ILE A 100 -1.70 -8.23 -13.52
N GLU A 101 -2.00 -7.05 -14.04
CA GLU A 101 -1.07 -6.29 -14.83
C GLU A 101 -1.26 -4.77 -14.63
N ASN A 102 -0.21 -4.01 -14.93
CA ASN A 102 -0.22 -2.56 -14.83
C ASN A 102 0.62 -1.90 -15.93
N TYR A 103 0.55 -2.45 -17.14
CA TYR A 103 1.16 -1.85 -18.31
C TYR A 103 0.33 -0.63 -18.75
N LYS A 104 0.91 0.19 -19.63
CA LYS A 104 0.14 1.27 -20.27
C LYS A 104 -1.02 0.65 -21.05
N THR A 105 -2.15 1.35 -21.09
CA THR A 105 -3.36 0.97 -21.82
C THR A 105 -3.05 0.39 -23.20
N GLY A 106 -3.68 -0.73 -23.54
CA GLY A 106 -3.49 -1.44 -24.80
C GLY A 106 -2.11 -2.08 -25.04
N SER A 107 -1.13 -1.90 -24.16
CA SER A 107 0.25 -2.34 -24.42
C SER A 107 0.42 -3.85 -24.49
N LEU A 108 -0.44 -4.62 -23.80
CA LEU A 108 -0.37 -6.08 -23.81
C LEU A 108 -1.10 -6.72 -24.99
N ALA A 109 -1.95 -5.97 -25.71
CA ALA A 109 -2.70 -6.49 -26.85
C ALA A 109 -1.78 -6.95 -27.99
N LYS A 110 -0.67 -6.22 -28.25
CA LYS A 110 0.33 -6.63 -29.25
C LYS A 110 1.07 -7.92 -28.91
N TYR A 111 0.98 -8.38 -27.66
CA TYR A 111 1.54 -9.65 -27.19
C TYR A 111 0.46 -10.72 -27.01
N GLY A 112 -0.82 -10.39 -27.25
CA GLY A 112 -1.99 -11.21 -26.95
C GLY A 112 -2.19 -11.51 -25.46
N LEU A 113 -1.60 -10.68 -24.58
CA LEU A 113 -1.69 -10.84 -23.11
C LEU A 113 -2.74 -9.91 -22.49
N ASP A 114 -3.58 -9.27 -23.31
CA ASP A 114 -4.72 -8.47 -22.88
C ASP A 114 -5.93 -9.36 -22.51
N TYR A 115 -6.95 -8.75 -21.92
CA TYR A 115 -8.13 -9.49 -21.48
C TYR A 115 -8.90 -10.16 -22.63
N ALA A 116 -9.05 -9.51 -23.79
CA ALA A 116 -9.81 -10.10 -24.89
C ALA A 116 -9.15 -11.41 -25.33
N SER A 117 -7.83 -11.38 -25.54
CA SER A 117 -7.05 -12.56 -25.90
C SER A 117 -7.06 -13.65 -24.83
N LEU A 118 -6.85 -13.30 -23.55
CA LEU A 118 -6.76 -14.30 -22.48
C LEU A 118 -8.12 -14.88 -22.07
N SER A 119 -9.21 -14.13 -22.22
CA SER A 119 -10.56 -14.62 -21.91
C SER A 119 -11.09 -15.60 -22.94
N GLU A 120 -10.66 -15.50 -24.21
CA GLU A 120 -10.91 -16.54 -25.21
C GLU A 120 -10.21 -17.85 -24.85
N LEU A 121 -8.98 -17.76 -24.34
CA LEU A 121 -8.19 -18.91 -23.89
C LEU A 121 -8.74 -19.53 -22.60
N ASN A 122 -9.19 -18.69 -21.67
CA ASN A 122 -9.71 -19.08 -20.36
C ASN A 122 -10.91 -18.20 -19.96
N PRO A 123 -12.16 -18.61 -20.27
CA PRO A 123 -13.36 -17.82 -19.96
C PRO A 123 -13.62 -17.61 -18.45
N ASN A 124 -12.91 -18.33 -17.59
CA ASN A 124 -12.99 -18.22 -16.13
C ASN A 124 -11.97 -17.23 -15.54
N ILE A 125 -11.13 -16.60 -16.38
CA ILE A 125 -10.07 -15.72 -15.91
C ILE A 125 -10.63 -14.41 -15.36
N ILE A 126 -10.17 -14.03 -14.17
CA ILE A 126 -10.36 -12.68 -13.63
C ILE A 126 -9.14 -11.87 -14.03
N TYR A 127 -9.34 -10.81 -14.78
CA TYR A 127 -8.24 -9.99 -15.27
C TYR A 127 -8.32 -8.61 -14.63
N CYS A 128 -7.30 -8.26 -13.85
CA CYS A 128 -7.19 -6.96 -13.20
C CYS A 128 -6.12 -6.12 -13.88
N SER A 129 -6.57 -5.08 -14.57
CA SER A 129 -5.73 -4.06 -15.17
C SER A 129 -5.67 -2.85 -14.25
N ILE A 130 -4.46 -2.44 -13.86
CA ILE A 130 -4.24 -1.30 -12.97
C ILE A 130 -3.53 -0.19 -13.76
N THR A 131 -4.22 0.94 -14.00
CA THR A 131 -3.65 2.08 -14.74
C THR A 131 -3.83 3.41 -14.01
N GLY A 132 -3.15 4.45 -14.49
CA GLY A 132 -3.23 5.78 -13.89
C GLY A 132 -4.61 6.40 -13.95
N PHE A 133 -5.32 6.20 -15.07
CA PHE A 133 -6.51 6.98 -15.45
C PHE A 133 -7.67 6.13 -15.97
N GLY A 134 -7.61 4.79 -15.86
CA GLY A 134 -8.57 3.86 -16.46
C GLY A 134 -8.16 3.41 -17.87
N GLN A 135 -8.91 2.48 -18.45
CA GLN A 135 -8.65 1.94 -19.80
C GLN A 135 -9.27 2.75 -20.92
N ASP A 136 -10.11 3.72 -20.60
CA ASP A 136 -10.79 4.58 -21.57
C ASP A 136 -10.82 6.05 -21.13
N GLY A 137 -11.41 6.89 -21.98
CA GLY A 137 -11.51 8.32 -21.73
C GLY A 137 -10.26 9.12 -22.12
N PRO A 138 -10.27 10.43 -21.83
CA PRO A 138 -9.33 11.40 -22.44
C PRO A 138 -7.88 11.23 -22.00
N ARG A 139 -7.63 10.55 -20.87
CA ARG A 139 -6.30 10.39 -20.28
C ARG A 139 -5.82 8.93 -20.24
N ALA A 140 -6.54 8.00 -20.87
CA ALA A 140 -6.24 6.57 -20.83
C ALA A 140 -4.81 6.23 -21.27
N GLU A 141 -4.29 6.95 -22.27
CA GLU A 141 -2.94 6.74 -22.83
C GLU A 141 -1.81 7.34 -21.98
N GLU A 142 -2.16 8.14 -20.96
CA GLU A 142 -1.15 8.77 -20.10
C GLU A 142 -0.53 7.76 -19.12
N PRO A 143 0.79 7.83 -18.88
CA PRO A 143 1.40 7.03 -17.83
C PRO A 143 0.93 7.48 -16.44
N GLY A 144 0.60 6.52 -15.59
CA GLY A 144 0.27 6.75 -14.18
C GLY A 144 1.49 6.55 -13.27
N TYR A 145 1.76 7.53 -12.41
CA TYR A 145 2.64 7.39 -11.25
C TYR A 145 1.94 7.98 -10.03
N ASP A 146 2.08 7.33 -8.88
CA ASP A 146 1.48 7.74 -7.61
C ASP A 146 1.60 9.25 -7.36
N PHE A 147 2.80 9.82 -7.47
CA PHE A 147 3.02 11.24 -7.18
C PHE A 147 2.22 12.17 -8.09
N ILE A 148 2.12 11.84 -9.39
CA ILE A 148 1.29 12.60 -10.33
C ILE A 148 -0.18 12.50 -9.93
N ILE A 149 -0.64 11.30 -9.57
CA ILE A 149 -2.02 11.08 -9.15
C ILE A 149 -2.34 11.81 -7.85
N GLN A 150 -1.45 11.83 -6.86
CA GLN A 150 -1.64 12.64 -5.64
C GLN A 150 -1.88 14.12 -5.95
N GLY A 151 -1.18 14.66 -6.96
CA GLY A 151 -1.35 16.04 -7.41
C GLY A 151 -2.70 16.28 -8.10
N VAL A 152 -3.02 15.48 -9.12
CA VAL A 152 -4.20 15.74 -9.98
C VAL A 152 -5.52 15.30 -9.36
N SER A 153 -5.51 14.40 -8.38
CA SER A 153 -6.71 13.90 -7.68
C SER A 153 -7.22 14.82 -6.58
N GLY A 154 -6.45 15.84 -6.20
CA GLY A 154 -6.80 16.76 -5.12
C GLY A 154 -6.24 16.39 -3.74
N LEU A 155 -5.55 15.25 -3.57
CA LEU A 155 -4.94 14.89 -2.27
C LEU A 155 -3.92 15.93 -1.80
N MET A 156 -3.03 16.38 -2.69
CA MET A 156 -2.03 17.40 -2.36
C MET A 156 -2.67 18.79 -2.10
N SER A 157 -3.90 19.03 -2.56
CA SER A 157 -4.60 20.30 -2.28
C SER A 157 -4.98 20.47 -0.81
N ILE A 158 -5.09 19.36 -0.08
CA ILE A 158 -5.44 19.31 1.35
C ILE A 158 -4.30 18.81 2.24
N THR A 159 -3.13 18.51 1.66
CA THR A 159 -1.98 17.93 2.37
C THR A 159 -0.83 18.93 2.38
N GLY A 160 -0.32 19.24 3.58
CA GLY A 160 0.74 20.21 3.81
C GLY A 160 0.31 21.33 4.75
N GLU A 161 1.25 22.22 5.06
CA GLU A 161 1.01 23.41 5.88
C GLU A 161 0.22 24.48 5.10
N PRO A 162 -0.54 25.36 5.79
CA PRO A 162 -1.25 26.48 5.18
C PRO A 162 -0.37 27.35 4.28
N ASP A 163 -0.95 27.96 3.24
CA ASP A 163 -0.17 28.72 2.25
C ASP A 163 0.42 30.03 2.78
N ASP A 164 -0.12 30.54 3.89
CA ASP A 164 0.30 31.77 4.53
C ASP A 164 1.44 31.59 5.55
N VAL A 165 1.85 30.34 5.84
CA VAL A 165 3.00 30.06 6.71
C VAL A 165 4.28 29.81 5.93
N VAL A 166 5.42 30.15 6.52
CA VAL A 166 6.75 29.90 5.92
C VAL A 166 6.96 28.39 5.77
N GLY A 167 7.23 27.94 4.54
CA GLY A 167 7.33 26.51 4.21
C GLY A 167 5.99 25.86 3.86
N GLY A 168 4.91 26.64 3.77
CA GLY A 168 3.59 26.23 3.30
C GLY A 168 3.56 25.76 1.85
N GLY A 169 2.51 25.01 1.51
CA GLY A 169 2.26 24.55 0.14
C GLY A 169 1.92 23.07 0.04
N ALA A 170 1.58 22.65 -1.17
CA ALA A 170 1.16 21.29 -1.49
C ALA A 170 2.27 20.26 -1.25
N GLN A 171 1.98 19.24 -0.44
CA GLN A 171 2.91 18.18 -0.09
C GLN A 171 2.33 16.81 -0.44
N LYS A 172 3.20 15.91 -0.92
CA LYS A 172 2.84 14.50 -1.10
C LYS A 172 2.92 13.75 0.22
N VAL A 173 2.20 12.65 0.33
CA VAL A 173 2.36 11.71 1.44
C VAL A 173 3.75 11.06 1.40
N GLY A 174 4.29 10.73 2.59
CA GLY A 174 5.64 10.16 2.76
C GLY A 174 5.83 8.78 2.11
N VAL A 175 4.74 8.09 1.76
CA VAL A 175 4.72 6.82 1.04
C VAL A 175 3.91 6.97 -0.26
N ALA A 176 4.09 6.07 -1.21
CA ALA A 176 3.26 5.96 -2.40
C ALA A 176 1.85 5.44 -2.02
N VAL A 177 1.06 6.34 -1.43
CA VAL A 177 -0.23 6.04 -0.79
C VAL A 177 -1.30 5.64 -1.81
N VAL A 178 -1.29 6.23 -3.01
CA VAL A 178 -2.23 5.91 -4.09
C VAL A 178 -1.96 4.51 -4.58
N ASP A 179 -0.68 4.15 -4.77
CA ASP A 179 -0.30 2.79 -5.19
C ASP A 179 -0.75 1.75 -4.16
N ILE A 180 -0.50 2.00 -2.87
CA ILE A 180 -0.93 1.10 -1.78
C ILE A 180 -2.45 0.97 -1.74
N GLN A 181 -3.18 2.09 -1.77
CA GLN A 181 -4.65 2.08 -1.78
C GLN A 181 -5.19 1.35 -3.01
N THR A 182 -4.59 1.57 -4.18
CA THR A 182 -5.01 0.92 -5.43
C THR A 182 -4.75 -0.58 -5.37
N GLY A 183 -3.63 -1.03 -4.79
CA GLY A 183 -3.38 -2.45 -4.53
C GLY A 183 -4.41 -3.07 -3.58
N LEU A 184 -4.87 -2.33 -2.56
CA LEU A 184 -5.94 -2.77 -1.66
C LEU A 184 -7.29 -2.88 -2.39
N TYR A 185 -7.70 -1.86 -3.13
CA TYR A 185 -8.94 -1.87 -3.93
C TYR A 185 -8.92 -2.97 -5.00
N SER A 186 -7.78 -3.19 -5.65
CA SER A 186 -7.59 -4.29 -6.61
C SER A 186 -7.78 -5.65 -5.95
N THR A 187 -7.21 -5.84 -4.75
CA THR A 187 -7.38 -7.07 -3.98
C THR A 187 -8.85 -7.32 -3.65
N ILE A 188 -9.57 -6.28 -3.21
CA ILE A 188 -11.01 -6.36 -2.91
C ILE A 188 -11.80 -6.73 -4.17
N ALA A 189 -11.52 -6.06 -5.30
CA ALA A 189 -12.19 -6.32 -6.57
C ALA A 189 -11.95 -7.75 -7.07
N ILE A 190 -10.72 -8.26 -6.96
CA ILE A 190 -10.37 -9.64 -7.32
C ILE A 190 -11.10 -10.64 -6.44
N GLN A 191 -11.14 -10.44 -5.12
CA GLN A 191 -11.88 -11.32 -4.22
C GLN A 191 -13.38 -11.31 -4.52
N ALA A 192 -13.96 -10.13 -4.78
CA ALA A 192 -15.35 -10.01 -5.21
C ALA A 192 -15.61 -10.75 -6.53
N ALA A 193 -14.70 -10.64 -7.50
CA ALA A 193 -14.78 -11.34 -8.78
C ALA A 193 -14.64 -12.87 -8.62
N LEU A 194 -13.78 -13.35 -7.72
CA LEU A 194 -13.64 -14.77 -7.39
C LEU A 194 -14.93 -15.33 -6.78
N ILE A 195 -15.55 -14.58 -5.87
CA ILE A 195 -16.85 -14.91 -5.30
C ILE A 195 -17.93 -14.88 -6.38
N ALA A 196 -17.91 -13.87 -7.27
CA ALA A 196 -18.84 -13.76 -8.39
C ALA A 196 -18.78 -15.00 -9.29
N ARG A 197 -17.57 -15.39 -9.67
CA ARG A 197 -17.30 -16.57 -10.51
C ARG A 197 -17.89 -17.86 -9.91
N SER A 198 -17.94 -18.01 -8.59
CA SER A 198 -18.51 -19.20 -7.94
C SER A 198 -20.00 -19.44 -8.25
N HIS A 199 -20.74 -18.38 -8.58
CA HIS A 199 -22.18 -18.48 -8.91
C HIS A 199 -22.51 -18.08 -10.34
N THR A 200 -21.67 -17.30 -11.01
CA THR A 200 -21.84 -16.97 -12.44
C THR A 200 -21.19 -17.99 -13.37
N GLY A 201 -20.20 -18.74 -12.89
CA GLY A 201 -19.39 -19.66 -13.69
C GLY A 201 -18.52 -18.97 -14.74
N ARG A 202 -18.27 -17.65 -14.62
CA ARG A 202 -17.47 -16.86 -15.58
C ARG A 202 -16.52 -15.92 -14.85
N GLY A 203 -15.36 -15.70 -15.46
CA GLY A 203 -14.44 -14.64 -15.08
C GLY A 203 -14.95 -13.26 -15.52
N GLN A 204 -14.18 -12.22 -15.21
CA GLN A 204 -14.52 -10.84 -15.60
C GLN A 204 -13.29 -9.93 -15.64
N TYR A 205 -13.45 -8.82 -16.34
CA TYR A 205 -12.47 -7.74 -16.38
C TYR A 205 -12.66 -6.78 -15.22
N ILE A 206 -11.55 -6.33 -14.63
CA ILE A 206 -11.49 -5.29 -13.61
C ILE A 206 -10.60 -4.18 -14.18
N ASP A 207 -11.22 -3.04 -14.49
CA ASP A 207 -10.52 -1.79 -14.79
C ASP A 207 -10.32 -1.03 -13.47
N MET A 208 -9.07 -0.91 -13.03
CA MET A 208 -8.70 -0.25 -11.78
C MET A 208 -7.84 0.98 -12.05
N SER A 209 -8.43 2.16 -11.80
CA SER A 209 -7.80 3.46 -11.99
C SER A 209 -7.23 4.01 -10.69
N LEU A 210 -5.94 4.38 -10.68
CA LEU A 210 -5.32 5.08 -9.55
C LEU A 210 -6.05 6.40 -9.25
N LEU A 211 -6.46 7.14 -10.28
CA LEU A 211 -7.20 8.39 -10.12
C LEU A 211 -8.53 8.15 -9.40
N ASP A 212 -9.29 7.13 -9.81
CA ASP A 212 -10.61 6.83 -9.23
C ASP A 212 -10.47 6.43 -7.76
N VAL A 213 -9.50 5.56 -7.47
CA VAL A 213 -9.18 5.15 -6.10
C VAL A 213 -8.84 6.36 -5.25
N GLN A 214 -7.98 7.27 -5.74
CA GLN A 214 -7.57 8.42 -4.94
C GLN A 214 -8.69 9.45 -4.75
N VAL A 215 -9.54 9.67 -5.76
CA VAL A 215 -10.72 10.53 -5.64
C VAL A 215 -11.71 9.95 -4.63
N ALA A 216 -11.96 8.63 -4.67
CA ALA A 216 -12.78 7.94 -3.68
C ALA A 216 -12.18 8.08 -2.26
N ALA A 217 -10.85 8.01 -2.14
CA ALA A 217 -10.13 8.14 -0.87
C ALA A 217 -10.10 9.56 -0.29
N LEU A 218 -10.57 10.59 -1.01
CA LEU A 218 -10.80 11.93 -0.41
C LEU A 218 -11.88 11.89 0.69
N ALA A 219 -12.71 10.85 0.70
CA ALA A 219 -13.67 10.55 1.76
C ALA A 219 -14.50 11.79 2.16
N ASN A 220 -14.45 12.19 3.43
CA ASN A 220 -15.22 13.32 3.93
C ASN A 220 -14.82 14.66 3.31
N GLN A 221 -13.57 14.84 2.87
CA GLN A 221 -13.14 16.09 2.23
C GLN A 221 -13.77 16.26 0.85
N GLY A 222 -13.81 15.18 0.07
CA GLY A 222 -14.54 15.15 -1.20
C GLY A 222 -16.04 15.42 -0.99
N MET A 223 -16.65 14.75 0.00
CA MET A 223 -18.07 14.96 0.31
C MET A 223 -18.37 16.37 0.84
N ASN A 224 -17.48 16.97 1.64
CA ASN A 224 -17.64 18.33 2.14
C ASN A 224 -17.69 19.34 0.99
N TYR A 225 -16.84 19.17 -0.04
CA TYR A 225 -16.92 19.99 -1.25
C TYR A 225 -18.25 19.77 -1.99
N LEU A 226 -18.63 18.52 -2.24
CA LEU A 226 -19.89 18.21 -2.93
C LEU A 226 -21.13 18.75 -2.20
N ALA A 227 -21.11 18.77 -0.86
CA ALA A 227 -22.19 19.27 -0.04
C ALA A 227 -22.25 20.80 0.06
N SER A 228 -21.12 21.49 -0.06
CA SER A 228 -21.01 22.94 0.24
C SER A 228 -20.57 23.82 -0.92
N GLY A 229 -20.00 23.26 -1.98
CA GLY A 229 -19.33 23.98 -3.06
C GLY A 229 -18.02 24.67 -2.65
N LYS A 230 -17.54 24.49 -1.40
CA LYS A 230 -16.33 25.14 -0.87
C LYS A 230 -15.21 24.12 -0.78
N ALA A 231 -14.14 24.35 -1.54
CA ALA A 231 -13.00 23.44 -1.56
C ALA A 231 -12.21 23.51 -0.22
N PRO A 232 -11.94 22.37 0.44
CA PRO A 232 -11.08 22.33 1.61
C PRO A 232 -9.67 22.81 1.27
N GLN A 233 -8.97 23.35 2.26
CA GLN A 233 -7.60 23.87 2.13
C GLN A 233 -6.65 23.12 3.06
N ARG A 234 -5.35 23.25 2.82
CA ARG A 234 -4.29 22.76 3.72
C ARG A 234 -4.42 23.38 5.11
N MET A 235 -4.30 22.54 6.14
CA MET A 235 -4.39 22.97 7.56
C MET A 235 -3.26 22.39 8.42
N GLY A 236 -2.20 21.84 7.82
CA GLY A 236 -1.18 21.07 8.53
C GLY A 236 -1.81 19.85 9.22
N ASN A 237 -1.50 19.67 10.51
CA ASN A 237 -2.05 18.56 11.33
C ASN A 237 -3.43 18.87 11.96
N GLN A 238 -4.07 19.99 11.64
CA GLN A 238 -5.38 20.32 12.20
C GLN A 238 -6.52 19.58 11.50
N HIS A 239 -7.58 19.24 12.26
CA HIS A 239 -8.82 18.71 11.68
C HIS A 239 -9.81 19.84 11.34
N PRO A 240 -10.50 19.80 10.18
CA PRO A 240 -11.43 20.88 9.77
C PRO A 240 -12.68 20.97 10.65
N SER A 241 -13.11 19.85 11.23
CA SER A 241 -14.43 19.75 11.91
C SER A 241 -14.37 19.42 13.40
N ILE A 242 -13.18 19.21 13.97
CA ILE A 242 -13.01 18.69 15.33
C ILE A 242 -11.86 19.44 16.01
N VAL A 243 -12.08 19.94 17.24
CA VAL A 243 -11.09 20.70 18.00
C VAL A 243 -11.11 20.32 19.49
N PRO A 244 -9.95 20.10 20.15
CA PRO A 244 -8.62 19.99 19.54
C PRO A 244 -8.42 18.64 18.85
N TYR A 245 -7.82 18.68 17.66
CA TYR A 245 -7.36 17.51 16.91
C TYR A 245 -6.15 17.96 16.09
N GLN A 246 -4.96 17.91 16.70
CA GLN A 246 -3.72 18.43 16.12
C GLN A 246 -2.48 18.04 16.94
N THR A 247 -1.32 18.38 16.39
CA THR A 247 -0.03 18.36 17.07
C THR A 247 0.11 19.56 18.02
N PHE A 248 0.71 19.32 19.18
CA PHE A 248 1.14 20.32 20.15
C PHE A 248 2.62 20.13 20.49
N LYS A 249 3.28 21.23 20.87
CA LYS A 249 4.65 21.21 21.38
C LYS A 249 4.62 21.13 22.89
N ALA A 250 5.30 20.13 23.44
CA ALA A 250 5.64 20.08 24.85
C ALA A 250 7.00 20.75 25.08
N LYS A 251 7.53 20.70 26.31
CA LYS A 251 8.83 21.27 26.68
C LYS A 251 10.01 20.65 25.92
N ASP A 252 9.91 19.38 25.54
CA ASP A 252 11.00 18.57 25.00
C ASP A 252 10.74 18.07 23.56
N LYS A 253 9.50 17.72 23.22
CA LYS A 253 9.12 17.27 21.87
C LYS A 253 7.63 17.47 21.56
N GLU A 254 7.25 17.15 20.33
CA GLU A 254 5.87 17.18 19.87
C GLU A 254 5.07 15.93 20.29
N PHE A 255 3.77 16.13 20.48
CA PHE A 255 2.80 15.08 20.74
C PHE A 255 1.45 15.45 20.11
N ILE A 256 0.56 14.47 19.98
CA ILE A 256 -0.73 14.62 19.29
C ILE A 256 -1.87 14.39 20.26
N ILE A 257 -2.93 15.19 20.13
CA ILE A 257 -4.19 15.03 20.85
C ILE A 257 -5.32 14.93 19.83
N ALA A 258 -6.26 14.00 20.05
CA ALA A 258 -7.49 13.89 19.28
C ALA A 258 -8.72 13.84 20.20
N CYS A 259 -9.45 14.94 20.31
CA CYS A 259 -10.73 15.03 21.03
C CYS A 259 -11.89 15.02 20.04
N GLY A 260 -12.44 13.84 19.76
CA GLY A 260 -13.57 13.64 18.86
C GLY A 260 -14.93 14.13 19.38
N ASN A 261 -15.06 14.45 20.66
CA ASN A 261 -16.33 14.89 21.25
C ASN A 261 -16.15 15.76 22.51
N ASP A 262 -17.26 16.36 22.98
CA ASP A 262 -17.27 17.28 24.13
C ASP A 262 -16.89 16.61 25.45
N LYS A 263 -17.22 15.33 25.62
CA LYS A 263 -16.80 14.58 26.81
C LYS A 263 -15.28 14.46 26.86
N GLN A 264 -14.65 14.08 25.74
CA GLN A 264 -13.20 13.98 25.64
C GLN A 264 -12.51 15.33 25.85
N PHE A 265 -13.10 16.44 25.39
CA PHE A 265 -12.56 17.77 25.67
C PHE A 265 -12.65 18.11 27.17
N LYS A 266 -13.78 17.83 27.82
CA LYS A 266 -13.93 18.00 29.27
C LYS A 266 -12.89 17.18 30.04
N ASP A 267 -12.75 15.90 29.69
CA ASP A 267 -11.77 15.01 30.30
C ASP A 267 -10.35 15.53 30.04
N LEU A 268 -10.03 16.04 28.83
CA LEU A 268 -8.73 16.65 28.53
C LEU A 268 -8.43 17.82 29.49
N CYS A 269 -9.33 18.79 29.60
CA CYS A 269 -9.15 19.96 30.48
C CYS A 269 -8.88 19.56 31.94
N ILE A 270 -9.59 18.53 32.43
CA ILE A 270 -9.35 17.97 33.77
C ILE A 270 -7.96 17.32 33.83
N GLY A 271 -7.64 16.48 32.86
CA GLY A 271 -6.39 15.71 32.83
C GLY A 271 -5.14 16.57 32.76
N ILE A 272 -5.20 17.69 32.03
CA ILE A 272 -4.09 18.63 31.90
C ILE A 272 -4.04 19.65 33.04
N GLY A 273 -5.00 19.61 33.97
CA GLY A 273 -5.09 20.57 35.08
C GLY A 273 -5.43 21.99 34.63
N TYR A 274 -6.21 22.14 33.55
CA TYR A 274 -6.63 23.43 32.99
C TYR A 274 -8.16 23.47 32.86
N SER A 275 -8.83 23.28 33.99
CA SER A 275 -10.30 23.12 34.05
C SER A 275 -11.04 24.44 33.84
N GLU A 276 -10.37 25.57 34.03
CA GLU A 276 -10.88 26.93 33.81
C GLU A 276 -11.34 27.14 32.36
N LEU A 277 -10.78 26.40 31.39
CA LEU A 277 -11.24 26.42 30.00
C LEU A 277 -12.71 25.99 29.86
N LEU A 278 -13.23 25.18 30.79
CA LEU A 278 -14.61 24.69 30.76
C LEU A 278 -15.63 25.73 31.23
N GLU A 279 -15.18 26.79 31.88
CA GLU A 279 -16.04 27.90 32.31
C GLU A 279 -16.33 28.87 31.15
N ASN A 280 -15.52 28.82 30.09
CA ASN A 280 -15.73 29.63 28.90
C ASN A 280 -16.78 28.98 27.97
N GLU A 281 -17.94 29.62 27.84
CA GLU A 281 -19.05 29.15 26.99
C GLU A 281 -18.63 28.87 25.54
N LYS A 282 -17.58 29.56 25.04
CA LYS A 282 -17.03 29.34 23.69
C LYS A 282 -16.44 27.94 23.49
N PHE A 283 -16.05 27.24 24.56
CA PHE A 283 -15.31 25.98 24.48
C PHE A 283 -16.12 24.73 24.84
N VAL A 284 -17.39 24.90 25.24
CA VAL A 284 -18.22 23.79 25.73
C VAL A 284 -18.57 22.79 24.63
N ARG A 285 -18.97 23.25 23.44
CA ARG A 285 -19.38 22.38 22.33
C ARG A 285 -18.37 22.40 21.19
N ASN A 286 -18.20 21.27 20.51
CA ASN A 286 -17.23 21.14 19.42
C ASN A 286 -17.43 22.17 18.31
N GLN A 287 -18.68 22.42 17.89
CA GLN A 287 -18.97 23.43 16.86
C GLN A 287 -18.49 24.83 17.24
N ASP A 288 -18.56 25.18 18.53
CA ASP A 288 -18.11 26.46 19.06
C ASP A 288 -16.59 26.46 19.17
N ARG A 289 -15.96 25.35 19.62
CA ARG A 289 -14.49 25.19 19.56
C ARG A 289 -13.94 25.29 18.14
N VAL A 290 -14.65 24.79 17.13
CA VAL A 290 -14.27 24.96 15.72
C VAL A 290 -14.31 26.44 15.32
N LYS A 291 -15.37 27.16 15.70
CA LYS A 291 -15.53 28.59 15.43
C LYS A 291 -14.49 29.46 16.14
N TYR A 292 -14.13 29.11 17.38
CA TYR A 292 -13.22 29.86 18.25
C TYR A 292 -11.85 29.18 18.40
N ARG A 293 -11.42 28.40 17.40
CA ARG A 293 -10.15 27.65 17.47
C ARG A 293 -8.94 28.54 17.64
N ASP A 294 -8.95 29.72 17.01
CA ASP A 294 -7.84 30.68 17.07
C ASP A 294 -7.71 31.31 18.47
N GLU A 295 -8.72 31.17 19.32
CA GLU A 295 -8.64 31.52 20.74
C GLU A 295 -8.21 30.33 21.61
N LEU A 296 -8.77 29.14 21.37
CA LEU A 296 -8.51 27.95 22.21
C LEU A 296 -7.11 27.36 22.02
N ILE A 297 -6.65 27.24 20.77
CA ILE A 297 -5.40 26.55 20.44
C ILE A 297 -4.17 27.25 21.02
N PRO A 298 -4.04 28.59 20.99
CA PRO A 298 -2.93 29.27 21.65
C PRO A 298 -2.88 29.01 23.16
N LEU A 299 -4.02 29.02 23.86
CA LEU A 299 -4.09 28.73 25.30
C LEU A 299 -3.58 27.33 25.62
N LEU A 300 -4.05 26.33 24.86
CA LEU A 300 -3.58 24.95 25.01
C LEU A 300 -2.09 24.83 24.68
N SER A 301 -1.63 25.48 23.60
CA SER A 301 -0.24 25.41 23.15
C SER A 301 0.71 26.00 24.18
N GLU A 302 0.38 27.15 24.79
CA GLU A 302 1.18 27.75 25.85
C GLU A 302 1.22 26.85 27.09
N HIS A 303 0.07 26.30 27.50
CA HIS A 303 -0.04 25.40 28.63
C HIS A 303 0.84 24.16 28.46
N PHE A 304 0.85 23.57 27.26
CA PHE A 304 1.62 22.35 27.00
C PHE A 304 3.15 22.54 27.06
N LEU A 305 3.68 23.77 27.00
CA LEU A 305 5.12 24.02 27.17
C LEU A 305 5.62 23.79 28.61
N GLN A 306 4.71 23.63 29.58
CA GLN A 306 5.05 23.52 31.01
C GLN A 306 5.64 22.15 31.40
N LYS A 307 5.31 21.07 30.67
CA LYS A 307 5.74 19.69 30.96
C LYS A 307 6.30 18.99 29.73
N THR A 308 6.95 17.85 29.95
CA THR A 308 7.40 16.98 28.86
C THR A 308 6.23 16.30 28.16
N ALA A 309 6.43 15.90 26.89
CA ALA A 309 5.42 15.18 26.11
C ALA A 309 4.97 13.89 26.82
N LYS A 310 5.92 13.19 27.47
CA LYS A 310 5.64 11.97 28.24
C LYS A 310 4.67 12.23 29.39
N GLU A 311 4.91 13.26 30.18
CA GLU A 311 4.02 13.62 31.30
C GLU A 311 2.61 13.95 30.80
N TRP A 312 2.48 14.72 29.71
CA TRP A 312 1.16 15.03 29.14
C TRP A 312 0.45 13.79 28.62
N VAL A 313 1.16 12.94 27.87
CA VAL A 313 0.60 11.68 27.36
C VAL A 313 0.10 10.82 28.51
N GLU A 314 0.87 10.64 29.58
CA GLU A 314 0.46 9.86 30.76
C GLU A 314 -0.78 10.44 31.44
N MET A 315 -0.81 11.76 31.66
CA MET A 315 -1.93 12.46 32.30
C MET A 315 -3.22 12.39 31.47
N ILE A 316 -3.12 12.60 30.16
CA ILE A 316 -4.26 12.60 29.24
C ILE A 316 -4.77 11.16 29.02
N HIS A 317 -3.86 10.19 28.84
CA HIS A 317 -4.20 8.79 28.67
C HIS A 317 -4.90 8.20 29.89
N ALA A 318 -4.55 8.62 31.12
CA ALA A 318 -5.21 8.19 32.34
C ALA A 318 -6.72 8.50 32.35
N LEU A 319 -7.17 9.50 31.58
CA LEU A 319 -8.58 9.85 31.41
C LEU A 319 -9.21 9.28 30.13
N LYS A 320 -8.51 8.38 29.44
CA LYS A 320 -8.97 7.71 28.21
C LYS A 320 -9.26 8.67 27.06
N VAL A 321 -8.57 9.81 27.04
CA VAL A 321 -8.57 10.73 25.90
C VAL A 321 -7.49 10.28 24.91
N PRO A 322 -7.79 10.17 23.60
CA PRO A 322 -6.80 9.79 22.60
C PRO A 322 -5.63 10.78 22.54
N VAL A 323 -4.43 10.26 22.80
CA VAL A 323 -3.18 11.01 22.85
C VAL A 323 -2.02 10.10 22.45
N GLY A 324 -0.98 10.65 21.85
CA GLY A 324 0.21 9.87 21.48
C GLY A 324 1.41 10.77 21.19
N VAL A 325 2.58 10.16 21.08
CA VAL A 325 3.78 10.84 20.57
C VAL A 325 3.93 10.61 19.07
N ILE A 326 4.61 11.52 18.39
CA ILE A 326 5.01 11.31 17.00
C ILE A 326 6.28 10.46 17.02
N ASN A 327 6.16 9.18 16.67
CA ASN A 327 7.27 8.25 16.59
C ASN A 327 8.01 8.39 15.24
N SER A 328 9.33 8.27 15.26
CA SER A 328 10.13 7.86 14.11
C SER A 328 9.75 6.44 13.65
N ILE A 329 10.19 6.04 12.45
CA ILE A 329 9.97 4.67 11.94
C ILE A 329 10.58 3.63 12.90
N GLU A 330 11.78 3.89 13.41
CA GLU A 330 12.45 3.00 14.39
C GLU A 330 11.62 2.84 15.65
N GLU A 331 11.17 3.94 16.27
CA GLU A 331 10.32 3.90 17.46
C GLU A 331 8.96 3.23 17.19
N ALA A 332 8.38 3.42 16.00
CA ALA A 332 7.13 2.78 15.61
C ALA A 332 7.28 1.25 15.49
N LEU A 333 8.39 0.76 14.92
CA LEU A 333 8.66 -0.68 14.81
C LEU A 333 8.99 -1.32 16.17
N ALA A 334 9.55 -0.54 17.10
CA ALA A 334 9.83 -0.96 18.47
C ALA A 334 8.64 -0.80 19.44
N GLU A 335 7.50 -0.26 18.97
CA GLU A 335 6.36 0.03 19.83
C GLU A 335 5.77 -1.27 20.45
N PRO A 336 5.47 -1.30 21.77
CA PRO A 336 5.04 -2.51 22.46
C PRO A 336 3.83 -3.23 21.83
N GLN A 337 2.83 -2.50 21.34
CA GLN A 337 1.69 -3.08 20.64
C GLN A 337 2.08 -3.63 19.26
N ILE A 338 3.01 -3.01 18.52
CA ILE A 338 3.55 -3.53 17.26
C ILE A 338 4.32 -4.83 17.48
N VAL A 339 5.15 -4.90 18.53
CA VAL A 339 5.84 -6.12 18.96
C VAL A 339 4.83 -7.20 19.35
N HIS A 340 3.84 -6.87 20.19
CA HIS A 340 2.77 -7.79 20.59
C HIS A 340 1.98 -8.35 19.38
N ARG A 341 1.76 -7.52 18.35
CA ARG A 341 1.06 -7.90 17.12
C ARG A 341 1.92 -8.68 16.13
N ASN A 342 3.21 -8.87 16.42
CA ASN A 342 4.20 -9.55 15.58
C ASN A 342 4.20 -8.98 14.15
N LEU A 343 4.29 -7.65 14.02
CA LEU A 343 4.23 -6.99 12.72
C LEU A 343 5.59 -6.94 12.00
N VAL A 344 6.70 -7.05 12.73
CA VAL A 344 8.01 -7.32 12.11
C VAL A 344 8.22 -8.83 12.14
N VAL A 345 8.31 -9.45 10.97
CA VAL A 345 8.39 -10.90 10.82
C VAL A 345 9.75 -11.29 10.24
N ASN A 346 10.33 -12.39 10.75
CA ASN A 346 11.54 -12.97 10.21
C ASN A 346 11.15 -14.04 9.17
N ILE A 347 11.59 -13.86 7.92
CA ILE A 347 11.36 -14.80 6.84
C ILE A 347 12.72 -15.12 6.21
N PRO A 348 13.29 -16.33 6.39
CA PRO A 348 14.61 -16.64 5.86
C PRO A 348 14.69 -16.38 4.35
N HIS A 349 15.62 -15.52 3.96
CA HIS A 349 15.95 -15.24 2.57
C HIS A 349 17.24 -16.00 2.20
N ARG A 350 17.39 -16.45 0.94
CA ARG A 350 18.55 -17.25 0.50
C ARG A 350 19.91 -16.60 0.72
N LEU A 351 19.95 -15.27 0.68
CA LEU A 351 21.14 -14.47 0.94
C LEU A 351 21.24 -14.00 2.39
N ASN A 352 20.14 -14.06 3.17
CA ASN A 352 20.07 -13.55 4.55
C ASN A 352 19.03 -14.34 5.36
N GLU A 353 19.50 -15.29 6.17
CA GLU A 353 18.64 -16.15 7.01
C GLU A 353 17.83 -15.37 8.07
N ASN A 354 18.30 -14.17 8.43
CA ASN A 354 17.68 -13.27 9.41
C ASN A 354 16.92 -12.11 8.74
N PHE A 355 16.48 -12.29 7.48
CA PHE A 355 15.75 -11.25 6.78
C PHE A 355 14.43 -10.91 7.49
N GLN A 356 14.27 -9.63 7.82
CA GLN A 356 13.08 -9.10 8.46
C GLN A 356 12.27 -8.25 7.47
N THR A 357 10.95 -8.34 7.58
CA THR A 357 10.03 -7.51 6.79
C THR A 357 8.80 -7.12 7.60
N ILE A 358 8.07 -6.11 7.12
CA ILE A 358 6.77 -5.73 7.69
C ILE A 358 5.73 -6.75 7.21
N GLY A 359 5.19 -7.51 8.16
CA GLY A 359 4.16 -8.51 7.95
C GLY A 359 2.78 -7.92 7.60
N SER A 360 1.89 -8.80 7.16
CA SER A 360 0.50 -8.46 6.87
C SER A 360 -0.24 -8.00 8.14
N PRO A 361 -1.04 -6.92 8.06
CA PRO A 361 -1.90 -6.50 9.17
C PRO A 361 -3.13 -7.40 9.33
N ILE A 362 -3.43 -8.26 8.34
CA ILE A 362 -4.59 -9.16 8.33
C ILE A 362 -4.38 -10.29 9.35
N LYS A 363 -5.35 -10.47 10.26
CA LYS A 363 -5.37 -11.55 11.26
C LYS A 363 -6.71 -12.28 11.15
N LEU A 364 -6.71 -13.43 10.48
CA LEU A 364 -7.88 -14.32 10.36
C LEU A 364 -7.78 -15.44 11.40
N SER A 365 -8.91 -15.79 12.03
CA SER A 365 -8.97 -16.80 13.10
C SER A 365 -8.67 -18.21 12.60
N ASP A 366 -9.26 -18.59 11.46
CA ASP A 366 -9.24 -19.98 10.97
C ASP A 366 -8.28 -20.21 9.79
N THR A 367 -7.95 -19.15 9.07
CA THR A 367 -7.04 -19.17 7.91
C THR A 367 -6.01 -18.04 8.01
N PRO A 368 -5.14 -18.04 9.04
CA PRO A 368 -4.19 -16.96 9.26
C PRO A 368 -3.24 -16.79 8.07
N VAL A 369 -2.67 -15.59 7.93
CA VAL A 369 -1.58 -15.34 6.97
C VAL A 369 -0.37 -16.21 7.33
N GLU A 370 0.19 -16.88 6.33
CA GLU A 370 1.38 -17.72 6.46
C GLU A 370 2.53 -17.12 5.61
N TYR A 371 3.74 -17.12 6.14
CA TYR A 371 4.93 -16.62 5.44
C TYR A 371 5.83 -17.80 5.06
N HIS A 372 5.67 -18.29 3.83
CA HIS A 372 6.40 -19.46 3.33
C HIS A 372 7.72 -19.07 2.65
N HIS A 373 7.73 -17.96 1.92
CA HIS A 373 8.87 -17.56 1.11
C HIS A 373 9.19 -16.08 1.32
N ALA A 374 10.47 -15.77 1.52
CA ALA A 374 10.96 -14.40 1.42
C ALA A 374 10.75 -13.88 -0.02
N PRO A 375 10.86 -12.57 -0.26
CA PRO A 375 10.87 -12.04 -1.63
C PRO A 375 11.92 -12.77 -2.48
N PRO A 376 11.56 -13.26 -3.68
CA PRO A 376 12.44 -14.14 -4.44
C PRO A 376 13.58 -13.40 -5.15
N GLU A 377 14.72 -14.07 -5.31
CA GLU A 377 15.75 -13.66 -6.26
C GLU A 377 15.17 -13.67 -7.70
N LEU A 378 15.75 -12.88 -8.60
CA LEU A 378 15.28 -12.85 -10.00
C LEU A 378 15.37 -14.23 -10.65
N GLY A 379 14.24 -14.72 -11.16
CA GLY A 379 14.16 -16.01 -11.86
C GLY A 379 14.44 -17.22 -10.98
N GLU A 380 14.37 -17.06 -9.65
CA GLU A 380 14.61 -18.14 -8.68
C GLU A 380 13.79 -19.39 -8.96
N HIS A 381 12.57 -19.21 -9.46
CA HIS A 381 11.59 -20.27 -9.64
C HIS A 381 11.30 -20.58 -11.12
N THR A 382 12.08 -20.02 -12.06
CA THR A 382 11.86 -20.22 -13.50
C THR A 382 11.79 -21.69 -13.88
N ALA A 383 12.79 -22.50 -13.51
CA ALA A 383 12.81 -23.93 -13.83
C ALA A 383 11.68 -24.70 -13.11
N GLN A 384 11.41 -24.37 -11.84
CA GLN A 384 10.36 -25.01 -11.05
C GLN A 384 8.97 -24.81 -11.67
N ILE A 385 8.66 -23.60 -12.14
CA ILE A 385 7.35 -23.29 -12.70
C ILE A 385 7.24 -23.79 -14.14
N LEU A 386 8.26 -23.52 -14.97
CA LEU A 386 8.17 -23.85 -16.40
C LEU A 386 8.32 -25.35 -16.70
N SER A 387 8.94 -26.14 -15.82
CA SER A 387 9.00 -27.61 -15.96
C SER A 387 7.63 -28.30 -15.89
N ARG A 388 6.59 -27.60 -15.45
CA ARG A 388 5.20 -28.06 -15.52
C ARG A 388 4.68 -28.15 -16.97
N PHE A 389 5.34 -27.46 -17.90
CA PHE A 389 4.90 -27.31 -19.30
C PHE A 389 5.99 -27.64 -20.32
N LYS A 390 7.26 -27.69 -19.90
CA LYS A 390 8.43 -27.82 -20.78
C LYS A 390 9.42 -28.85 -20.26
N THR A 391 10.09 -29.55 -21.18
CA THR A 391 11.19 -30.47 -20.84
C THR A 391 12.45 -29.71 -20.45
N ALA A 392 13.39 -30.38 -19.77
CA ALA A 392 14.68 -29.78 -19.43
C ALA A 392 15.46 -29.31 -20.68
N GLU A 393 15.37 -30.04 -21.79
CA GLU A 393 16.01 -29.71 -23.07
C GLU A 393 15.40 -28.44 -23.70
N GLU A 394 14.07 -28.32 -23.66
CA GLU A 394 13.38 -27.10 -24.12
C GLU A 394 13.78 -25.89 -23.26
N LEU A 395 13.83 -26.06 -21.94
CA LEU A 395 14.24 -25.00 -21.01
C LEU A 395 15.70 -24.57 -21.23
N ALA A 396 16.62 -25.51 -21.44
CA ALA A 396 18.00 -25.21 -21.78
C ALA A 396 18.08 -24.39 -23.08
N THR A 397 17.34 -24.79 -24.11
CA THR A 397 17.28 -24.09 -25.40
C THR A 397 16.73 -22.66 -25.24
N LEU A 398 15.67 -22.47 -24.46
CA LEU A 398 15.07 -21.16 -24.20
C LEU A 398 16.04 -20.23 -23.45
N LYS A 399 16.82 -20.77 -22.51
CA LYS A 399 17.84 -20.01 -21.77
C LYS A 399 19.01 -19.63 -22.65
N GLU A 400 19.48 -20.53 -23.50
CA GLU A 400 20.57 -20.28 -24.44
C GLU A 400 20.22 -19.13 -25.41
N LYS A 401 18.94 -19.06 -25.82
CA LYS A 401 18.36 -17.96 -26.61
C LYS A 401 18.13 -16.67 -25.79
N GLY A 402 18.31 -16.70 -24.47
CA GLY A 402 18.06 -15.57 -23.58
C GLY A 402 16.58 -15.21 -23.38
N ILE A 403 15.66 -16.11 -23.74
CA ILE A 403 14.21 -15.93 -23.59
C ILE A 403 13.81 -16.11 -22.11
N ILE A 404 14.54 -16.95 -21.37
CA ILE A 404 14.34 -17.15 -19.93
C ILE A 404 15.65 -16.98 -19.17
N ASP A 405 15.55 -16.70 -17.87
CA ASP A 405 16.69 -16.56 -16.95
C ASP A 405 16.45 -17.33 -15.64
N GLY A 406 17.50 -17.50 -14.84
CA GLY A 406 17.48 -18.27 -13.59
C GLY A 406 18.28 -19.56 -13.67
N LYS A 407 18.40 -20.26 -12.53
CA LYS A 407 19.08 -21.57 -12.47
C LYS A 407 18.18 -22.62 -13.14
N ILE A 408 18.69 -23.25 -14.21
CA ILE A 408 18.05 -24.39 -14.88
C ILE A 408 18.95 -25.59 -14.60
N ALA A 409 18.35 -26.67 -14.10
CA ALA A 409 19.04 -27.88 -13.67
C ALA A 409 19.63 -28.65 -14.85
#